data_AF-A0A2T0BIZ8-F1
#
_entry.id   AF-A0A2T0BIZ8-F1
#
_cell.length_a   1.000
_cell.length_b   1.000
_cell.length_c   1.000
_cell.angle_alpha   90.00
_cell.angle_beta   90.00
_cell.angle_gamma   90.00
#
_symmetry.space_group_name_H-M   'P 1'
#
loop_
_entity.id
_entity.type
_entity.pdbx_description
1 polymer ?
#
loop_
_entity_poly.entity_id
_entity_poly.type
_entity_poly.pdbx_seq_one_letter_code
_entity_poly.pdbx_strand_id
1 'polypeptide(L)'
;MELREYLFSEISSCRWNFEIVSKQNGIFSGSDKLKKMSDELKVEKVKICPEGYKIKIGDCVFSGNGYADQIVKAEEMLLGTVGKFSGIATAAYEFSQKAGNDIEVVCGAFKKVPAEIRKDVRQSIVSGGIGVRITDKPFIYLDKNYVRLLGCVEKAVKKAREYDSSRIAVVQLRGEIDPIIEETVQAVEAGAGILMVDTGSMDDLKSVVDVLKKYENSEDIKVAYSGGITLGDIKAAENFGADIVDVGRAIIDAPMLDFSLDVVR
;
A
#
# COMPACT_ATOMS: atom_id res chain seq x y z
N MET A 1 -26.97 35.89 -4.13
CA MET A 1 -26.47 35.49 -2.80
C MET A 1 -26.58 33.99 -2.74
N GLU A 2 -25.44 33.32 -2.69
CA GLU A 2 -25.36 31.87 -2.49
C GLU A 2 -26.01 31.50 -1.14
N LEU A 3 -26.64 30.33 -1.02
CA LEU A 3 -27.35 29.92 0.20
C LEU A 3 -26.47 30.03 1.46
N ARG A 4 -25.20 29.64 1.36
CA ARG A 4 -24.22 29.72 2.47
C ARG A 4 -23.92 31.17 2.88
N GLU A 5 -23.83 32.10 1.94
CA GLU A 5 -23.60 33.51 2.24
C GLU A 5 -24.77 34.10 3.04
N TYR A 6 -26.01 33.71 2.70
CA TYR A 6 -27.18 34.14 3.45
C TYR A 6 -27.17 33.56 4.88
N LEU A 7 -27.00 32.24 5.00
CA LEU A 7 -27.00 31.53 6.28
C LEU A 7 -25.91 32.01 7.23
N PHE A 8 -24.76 32.43 6.70
CA PHE A 8 -23.62 32.90 7.50
C PHE A 8 -23.49 34.42 7.57
N SER A 9 -24.42 35.20 7.01
CA SER A 9 -24.30 36.65 6.89
C SER A 9 -24.04 37.35 8.24
N GLU A 10 -24.79 36.98 9.28
CA GLU A 10 -24.67 37.53 10.64
C GLU A 10 -23.39 37.10 11.38
N ILE A 11 -22.74 36.03 10.92
CA ILE A 11 -21.58 35.43 11.58
C ILE A 11 -20.33 35.44 10.69
N SER A 12 -20.38 36.09 9.53
CA SER A 12 -19.34 36.02 8.49
C SER A 12 -17.96 36.50 8.93
N SER A 13 -17.87 37.36 9.95
CA SER A 13 -16.62 37.86 10.53
C SER A 13 -16.18 37.10 11.78
N CYS A 14 -17.01 36.19 12.30
CA CYS A 14 -16.66 35.37 13.46
C CYS A 14 -15.71 34.25 13.04
N ARG A 15 -14.82 33.86 13.94
CA ARG A 15 -13.91 32.73 13.75
C ARG A 15 -14.20 31.68 14.79
N TRP A 16 -14.17 30.41 14.37
CA TRP A 16 -14.44 29.28 15.24
C TRP A 16 -13.31 28.28 15.19
N ASN A 17 -13.11 27.60 16.31
CA ASN A 17 -12.25 26.43 16.38
C ASN A 17 -13.01 25.21 15.90
N PHE A 18 -12.31 24.29 15.27
CA PHE A 18 -12.84 22.98 14.94
C PHE A 18 -11.77 21.91 15.10
N GLU A 19 -12.22 20.68 15.29
CA GLU A 19 -11.36 19.52 15.45
C GLU A 19 -11.80 18.39 14.52
N ILE A 20 -10.83 17.66 13.98
CA ILE A 20 -11.05 16.38 13.33
C ILE A 20 -10.69 15.29 14.33
N VAL A 21 -11.67 14.48 14.71
CA VAL A 21 -11.56 13.47 15.76
C VAL A 21 -11.84 12.09 15.18
N SER A 22 -10.98 11.12 15.50
CA SER A 22 -11.19 9.76 15.02
C SER A 22 -12.31 9.04 15.76
N LYS A 23 -13.11 8.28 15.02
CA LYS A 23 -14.15 7.39 15.57
C LYS A 23 -13.72 5.94 15.60
N GLN A 24 -12.49 5.63 15.17
CA GLN A 24 -11.94 4.28 15.07
C GLN A 24 -10.48 4.24 15.53
N ASN A 25 -10.00 3.05 15.89
CA ASN A 25 -8.56 2.85 16.09
C ASN A 25 -7.89 2.64 14.73
N GLY A 26 -6.66 3.10 14.56
CA GLY A 26 -5.95 2.90 13.30
C GLY A 26 -4.59 3.58 13.25
N ILE A 27 -4.10 3.80 12.04
CA ILE A 27 -2.86 4.53 11.76
C ILE A 27 -3.19 5.80 11.00
N PHE A 28 -2.71 6.92 11.52
CA PHE A 28 -2.85 8.21 10.85
C PHE A 28 -1.95 8.29 9.63
N SER A 29 -2.53 8.72 8.51
CA SER A 29 -1.77 9.10 7.32
C SER A 29 -2.42 10.28 6.60
N GLY A 30 -1.58 11.11 5.96
CA GLY A 30 -2.02 12.25 5.16
C GLY A 30 -1.75 13.62 5.80
N SER A 31 -0.79 13.70 6.72
CA SER A 31 -0.35 14.93 7.40
C SER A 31 0.03 16.02 6.40
N ASP A 32 0.89 15.67 5.44
CA ASP A 32 1.37 16.60 4.41
C ASP A 32 0.24 17.12 3.52
N LYS A 33 -0.69 16.23 3.16
CA LYS A 33 -1.84 16.56 2.31
C LYS A 33 -2.82 17.46 3.05
N LEU A 34 -3.16 17.11 4.28
CA LEU A 34 -4.01 17.93 5.16
C LEU A 34 -3.43 19.31 5.35
N LYS A 35 -2.12 19.43 5.61
CA LYS A 35 -1.44 20.73 5.72
C LYS A 35 -1.63 21.57 4.46
N LYS A 36 -1.37 20.99 3.28
CA LYS A 36 -1.54 21.70 2.01
C LYS A 36 -2.98 22.17 1.80
N MET A 37 -3.95 21.29 2.05
CA MET A 37 -5.37 21.60 1.87
C MET A 37 -5.89 22.62 2.89
N SER A 38 -5.41 22.58 4.14
CA SER A 38 -5.75 23.61 5.13
C SER A 38 -5.22 24.99 4.73
N ASP A 39 -4.01 25.04 4.16
CA ASP A 39 -3.41 26.29 3.66
C ASP A 39 -4.21 26.84 2.46
N GLU A 40 -4.65 25.98 1.53
CA GLU A 40 -5.50 26.35 0.39
C GLU A 40 -6.89 26.88 0.84
N LEU A 41 -7.46 26.29 1.89
CA LEU A 41 -8.71 26.75 2.51
C LEU A 41 -8.55 28.02 3.36
N LYS A 42 -7.30 28.44 3.60
CA LYS A 42 -6.94 29.56 4.49
C LYS A 42 -7.47 29.37 5.92
N VAL A 43 -7.54 28.12 6.37
CA VAL A 43 -7.81 27.80 7.78
C VAL A 43 -6.49 27.90 8.53
N GLU A 44 -6.51 28.55 9.69
CA GLU A 44 -5.35 28.59 10.57
C GLU A 44 -5.20 27.26 11.29
N LYS A 45 -4.15 26.52 10.97
CA LYS A 45 -3.85 25.24 11.61
C LYS A 45 -3.25 25.45 12.99
N VAL A 46 -3.82 24.77 13.98
CA VAL A 46 -3.33 24.74 15.36
C VAL A 46 -2.55 23.45 15.63
N LYS A 47 -3.08 22.30 15.24
CA LYS A 47 -2.47 20.98 15.47
C LYS A 47 -2.66 20.06 14.27
N ILE A 48 -1.68 19.18 14.04
CA ILE A 48 -1.81 18.03 13.15
C ILE A 48 -0.98 16.86 13.69
N CYS A 49 -1.51 15.64 13.65
CA CYS A 49 -0.75 14.44 14.01
C CYS A 49 0.37 14.16 12.99
N PRO A 50 1.47 13.53 13.43
CA PRO A 50 2.52 13.07 12.53
C PRO A 50 2.10 11.80 11.77
N GLU A 51 2.69 11.58 10.59
CA GLU A 51 2.53 10.33 9.83
C GLU A 51 2.84 9.10 10.69
N GLY A 52 2.03 8.05 10.58
CA GLY A 52 2.22 6.81 11.33
C GLY A 52 1.75 6.85 12.79
N TYR A 53 1.14 7.95 13.24
CA TYR A 53 0.58 8.03 14.59
C TYR A 53 -0.49 6.96 14.82
N LYS A 54 -0.36 6.19 15.92
CA LYS A 54 -1.35 5.19 16.31
C LYS A 54 -2.56 5.87 16.94
N ILE A 55 -3.63 5.96 16.17
CA ILE A 55 -4.89 6.59 16.54
C ILE A 55 -5.70 5.66 17.45
N LYS A 56 -6.27 6.24 18.51
CA LYS A 56 -7.36 5.67 19.28
C LYS A 56 -8.67 6.45 19.04
N ILE A 57 -9.80 5.78 19.28
CA ILE A 57 -11.11 6.42 19.28
C ILE A 57 -11.07 7.65 20.21
N GLY A 58 -11.50 8.80 19.69
CA GLY A 58 -11.51 10.07 20.42
C GLY A 58 -10.24 10.91 20.24
N ASP A 59 -9.20 10.42 19.56
CA ASP A 59 -8.00 11.22 19.31
C ASP A 59 -8.30 12.35 18.31
N CYS A 60 -7.94 13.58 18.69
CA CYS A 60 -7.92 14.74 17.81
C CYS A 60 -6.65 14.72 16.94
N VAL A 61 -6.84 14.48 15.64
CA VAL A 61 -5.77 14.35 14.64
C VAL A 61 -5.45 15.63 13.89
N PHE A 62 -6.38 16.58 13.90
CA PHE A 62 -6.21 17.92 13.35
C PHE A 62 -7.07 18.90 14.13
N SER A 63 -6.55 20.08 14.43
CA SER A 63 -7.36 21.20 14.92
C SER A 63 -6.99 22.48 14.20
N GLY A 64 -7.99 23.32 13.95
CA GLY A 64 -7.84 24.57 13.23
C GLY A 64 -8.85 25.62 13.62
N ASN A 65 -8.67 26.81 13.08
CA ASN A 65 -9.51 27.97 13.30
C ASN A 65 -9.83 28.66 11.97
N GLY A 66 -11.10 28.99 11.73
CA GLY A 66 -11.54 29.62 10.48
C GLY A 66 -12.93 30.23 10.54
N TYR A 67 -13.35 30.85 9.44
CA TYR A 67 -14.70 31.34 9.22
C TYR A 67 -15.66 30.19 8.87
N ALA A 68 -16.96 30.40 9.00
CA ALA A 68 -17.98 29.36 8.87
C ALA A 68 -17.93 28.67 7.50
N ASP A 69 -17.74 29.46 6.43
CA ASP A 69 -17.64 28.92 5.07
C ASP A 69 -16.39 28.06 4.87
N GLN A 70 -15.28 28.42 5.52
CA GLN A 70 -14.02 27.68 5.46
C GLN A 70 -14.14 26.35 6.21
N ILE A 71 -14.79 26.35 7.37
CA ILE A 71 -14.97 25.15 8.20
C ILE A 71 -15.86 24.14 7.48
N VAL A 72 -16.97 24.57 6.88
CA VAL A 72 -17.85 23.67 6.11
C VAL A 72 -17.11 23.07 4.90
N LYS A 73 -16.30 23.87 4.18
CA LYS A 73 -15.44 23.35 3.11
C LYS A 73 -14.37 22.39 3.64
N ALA A 74 -13.83 22.66 4.83
CA ALA A 74 -12.86 21.80 5.48
C ALA A 74 -13.47 20.42 5.79
N GLU A 75 -14.74 20.35 6.20
CA GLU A 75 -15.44 19.09 6.41
C GLU A 75 -15.52 18.27 5.11
N GLU A 76 -15.95 18.92 4.02
CA GLU A 76 -16.10 18.28 2.70
C GLU A 76 -14.77 17.79 2.12
N MET A 77 -13.68 18.52 2.36
CA MET A 77 -12.39 18.28 1.71
C MET A 77 -11.41 17.47 2.57
N LEU A 78 -11.33 17.75 3.87
CA LEU A 78 -10.31 17.17 4.75
C LEU A 78 -10.70 15.78 5.23
N LEU A 79 -11.98 15.54 5.60
CA LEU A 79 -12.43 14.25 6.14
C LEU A 79 -12.24 13.11 5.12
N GLY A 80 -12.65 13.35 3.87
CA GLY A 80 -12.45 12.39 2.78
C GLY A 80 -10.98 11.98 2.61
N THR A 81 -10.11 12.98 2.68
CA THR A 81 -8.66 12.83 2.48
C THR A 81 -8.01 12.04 3.61
N VAL A 82 -8.21 12.47 4.86
CA VAL A 82 -7.60 11.83 6.03
C VAL A 82 -8.18 10.43 6.25
N GLY A 83 -9.48 10.25 6.02
CA GLY A 83 -10.14 8.95 6.11
C GLY A 83 -9.56 7.95 5.12
N LYS A 84 -9.40 8.33 3.86
CA LYS A 84 -8.88 7.41 2.83
C LYS A 84 -7.43 6.99 3.09
N PHE A 85 -6.56 7.94 3.42
CA PHE A 85 -5.14 7.63 3.64
C PHE A 85 -4.89 6.90 4.96
N SER A 86 -5.58 7.29 6.03
CA SER A 86 -5.54 6.54 7.30
C SER A 86 -6.10 5.13 7.16
N GLY A 87 -7.12 4.93 6.31
CA GLY A 87 -7.65 3.59 6.00
C GLY A 87 -6.59 2.67 5.36
N ILE A 88 -5.87 3.19 4.36
CA ILE A 88 -4.77 2.46 3.70
C ILE A 88 -3.64 2.14 4.69
N ALA A 89 -3.24 3.12 5.50
CA ALA A 89 -2.18 2.94 6.50
C ALA A 89 -2.59 1.92 7.57
N THR A 90 -3.85 1.92 7.98
CA THR A 90 -4.40 0.96 8.95
C THR A 90 -4.39 -0.45 8.38
N ALA A 91 -4.86 -0.65 7.14
CA ALA A 91 -4.81 -1.97 6.50
C ALA A 91 -3.37 -2.48 6.36
N ALA A 92 -2.44 -1.63 5.92
CA ALA A 92 -1.02 -1.99 5.85
C ALA A 92 -0.45 -2.42 7.22
N TYR A 93 -0.82 -1.71 8.28
CA TYR A 93 -0.42 -2.07 9.65
C TYR A 93 -1.01 -3.41 10.09
N GLU A 94 -2.27 -3.69 9.79
CA GLU A 94 -2.88 -4.99 10.11
C GLU A 94 -2.14 -6.15 9.43
N PHE A 95 -1.75 -5.99 8.16
CA PHE A 95 -0.91 -6.97 7.46
C PHE A 95 0.46 -7.14 8.11
N SER A 96 1.12 -6.04 8.48
CA SER A 96 2.40 -6.07 9.22
C SER A 96 2.26 -6.84 10.54
N GLN A 97 1.23 -6.55 11.33
CA GLN A 97 0.98 -7.23 12.60
C GLN A 97 0.68 -8.72 12.42
N LYS A 98 0.00 -9.09 11.34
CA LYS A 98 -0.33 -10.50 11.05
C LYS A 98 0.89 -11.31 10.64
N ALA A 99 1.81 -10.70 9.88
CA ALA A 99 3.04 -11.33 9.44
C ALA A 99 4.04 -11.53 10.58
N GLY A 100 4.20 -10.53 11.46
CA GLY A 100 5.24 -10.57 12.48
C GLY A 100 6.62 -10.35 11.87
N ASN A 101 7.60 -11.18 12.23
CA ASN A 101 8.99 -11.08 11.73
C ASN A 101 9.37 -12.20 10.76
N ASP A 102 8.47 -13.15 10.51
CA ASP A 102 8.78 -14.40 9.81
C ASP A 102 8.64 -14.28 8.29
N ILE A 103 7.83 -13.33 7.82
CA ILE A 103 7.55 -13.09 6.40
C ILE A 103 7.48 -11.59 6.09
N GLU A 104 8.07 -11.17 4.98
CA GLU A 104 8.07 -9.77 4.57
C GLU A 104 6.74 -9.41 3.88
N VAL A 105 6.09 -8.32 4.30
CA VAL A 105 4.88 -7.81 3.62
C VAL A 105 5.27 -6.57 2.83
N VAL A 106 4.87 -6.54 1.56
CA VAL A 106 5.07 -5.41 0.67
C VAL A 106 3.77 -5.05 -0.05
N CYS A 107 3.67 -3.83 -0.57
CA CYS A 107 2.57 -3.41 -1.44
C CYS A 107 3.11 -2.61 -2.62
N GLY A 108 3.29 -3.27 -3.76
CA GLY A 108 3.67 -2.62 -5.02
C GLY A 108 2.52 -1.91 -5.74
N ALA A 109 1.28 -2.15 -5.30
CA ALA A 109 0.07 -1.76 -6.02
C ALA A 109 -0.23 -0.25 -6.01
N PHE A 110 0.44 0.55 -5.16
CA PHE A 110 0.33 2.02 -5.20
C PHE A 110 0.65 2.61 -6.60
N LYS A 111 1.42 1.91 -7.43
CA LYS A 111 1.71 2.34 -8.81
C LYS A 111 0.46 2.34 -9.70
N LYS A 112 -0.56 1.55 -9.36
CA LYS A 112 -1.80 1.36 -10.10
C LYS A 112 -2.88 2.40 -9.76
N VAL A 113 -2.71 3.17 -8.67
CA VAL A 113 -3.64 4.26 -8.34
C VAL A 113 -3.42 5.48 -9.26
N PRO A 114 -4.42 6.37 -9.39
CA PRO A 114 -4.27 7.62 -10.14
C PRO A 114 -3.03 8.41 -9.71
N ALA A 115 -2.38 9.07 -10.68
CA ALA A 115 -1.09 9.71 -10.46
C ALA A 115 -1.15 10.82 -9.39
N GLU A 116 -2.30 11.47 -9.28
CA GLU A 116 -2.59 12.59 -8.38
C GLU A 116 -2.53 12.19 -6.89
N ILE A 117 -2.81 10.92 -6.58
CA ILE A 117 -2.81 10.39 -5.21
C ILE A 117 -1.69 9.37 -4.96
N ARG A 118 -0.90 9.02 -5.99
CA ARG A 118 0.13 7.96 -5.91
C ARG A 118 1.14 8.19 -4.80
N LYS A 119 1.60 9.43 -4.61
CA LYS A 119 2.56 9.79 -3.55
C LYS A 119 1.92 9.60 -2.17
N ASP A 120 0.67 10.02 -2.00
CA ASP A 120 -0.05 9.95 -0.74
C ASP A 120 -0.36 8.49 -0.35
N VAL A 121 -0.76 7.66 -1.33
CA VAL A 121 -0.96 6.21 -1.13
C VAL A 121 0.36 5.52 -0.77
N ARG A 122 1.47 5.85 -1.46
CA ARG A 122 2.79 5.33 -1.12
C ARG A 122 3.19 5.68 0.32
N GLN A 123 2.98 6.93 0.73
CA GLN A 123 3.25 7.38 2.10
C GLN A 123 2.39 6.65 3.12
N SER A 124 1.11 6.41 2.80
CA SER A 124 0.18 5.68 3.68
C SER A 124 0.63 4.26 3.94
N ILE A 125 1.08 3.54 2.90
CA ILE A 125 1.62 2.18 3.03
C ILE A 125 2.84 2.16 3.95
N VAL A 126 3.79 3.09 3.75
CA VAL A 126 4.99 3.20 4.58
C VAL A 126 4.64 3.56 6.03
N SER A 127 3.65 4.42 6.23
CA SER A 127 3.17 4.82 7.56
C SER A 127 2.52 3.64 8.30
N GLY A 128 1.92 2.70 7.56
CA GLY A 128 1.45 1.42 8.08
C GLY A 128 2.55 0.43 8.42
N GLY A 129 3.82 0.72 8.08
CA GLY A 129 4.97 -0.08 8.50
C GLY A 129 5.34 -1.24 7.57
N ILE A 130 4.90 -1.22 6.31
CA ILE A 130 5.28 -2.23 5.31
C ILE A 130 6.05 -1.63 4.13
N GLY A 131 6.78 -2.48 3.40
CA GLY A 131 7.54 -2.09 2.22
C GLY A 131 6.66 -1.75 1.00
N VAL A 132 7.18 -0.91 0.10
CA VAL A 132 6.55 -0.58 -1.19
C VAL A 132 7.30 -1.18 -2.38
N ARG A 133 8.34 -1.95 -2.09
CA ARG A 133 9.21 -2.64 -3.05
C ARG A 133 9.34 -4.08 -2.59
N ILE A 134 9.42 -5.01 -3.53
CA ILE A 134 9.65 -6.44 -3.26
C ILE A 134 11.08 -6.72 -2.73
N THR A 135 12.00 -5.79 -2.96
CA THR A 135 13.34 -5.82 -2.38
C THR A 135 13.98 -4.43 -2.42
N ASP A 136 14.84 -4.15 -1.44
CA ASP A 136 15.66 -2.94 -1.37
C ASP A 136 16.86 -2.99 -2.33
N LYS A 137 17.28 -4.19 -2.74
CA LYS A 137 18.36 -4.35 -3.71
C LYS A 137 17.93 -3.83 -5.09
N PRO A 138 18.85 -3.39 -5.96
CA PRO A 138 18.56 -3.12 -7.36
C PRO A 138 18.00 -4.37 -8.05
N PHE A 139 16.88 -4.21 -8.77
CA PHE A 139 16.21 -5.33 -9.42
C PHE A 139 15.61 -4.94 -10.78
N ILE A 140 15.36 -5.95 -11.60
CA ILE A 140 14.60 -5.88 -12.85
C ILE A 140 13.33 -6.70 -12.64
N TYR A 141 12.18 -6.07 -12.83
CA TYR A 141 10.87 -6.71 -12.66
C TYR A 141 10.31 -7.17 -13.99
N LEU A 142 10.15 -8.47 -14.15
CA LEU A 142 9.59 -9.12 -15.32
C LEU A 142 8.15 -9.54 -15.00
N ASP A 143 7.21 -8.64 -15.26
CA ASP A 143 5.79 -8.94 -15.10
C ASP A 143 5.29 -9.93 -16.17
N LYS A 144 4.06 -10.44 -15.99
CA LYS A 144 3.45 -11.38 -16.92
C LYS A 144 3.44 -10.93 -18.40
N ASN A 145 3.36 -9.63 -18.66
CA ASN A 145 3.34 -9.12 -20.03
C ASN A 145 4.74 -9.16 -20.64
N TYR A 146 5.79 -8.85 -19.88
CA TYR A 146 7.17 -9.04 -20.36
C TYR A 146 7.43 -10.49 -20.72
N VAL A 147 7.02 -11.44 -19.86
CA VAL A 147 7.18 -12.87 -20.13
C VAL A 147 6.41 -13.27 -21.40
N ARG A 148 5.15 -12.86 -21.55
CA ARG A 148 4.33 -13.13 -22.76
C ARG A 148 4.95 -12.56 -24.03
N LEU A 149 5.44 -11.33 -23.99
CA LEU A 149 6.04 -10.65 -25.15
C LEU A 149 7.38 -11.29 -25.57
N LEU A 150 8.14 -11.83 -24.62
CA LEU A 150 9.42 -12.51 -24.87
C LEU A 150 9.25 -14.01 -25.14
N GLY A 151 8.05 -14.55 -24.91
CA GLY A 151 7.59 -15.87 -25.32
C GLY A 151 7.72 -16.97 -24.27
N CYS A 152 8.60 -16.84 -23.29
CA CYS A 152 8.70 -17.75 -22.14
C CYS A 152 9.49 -17.11 -20.98
N VAL A 153 9.46 -17.75 -19.81
CA VAL A 153 10.15 -17.30 -18.59
C VAL A 153 11.66 -17.30 -18.79
N GLU A 154 12.21 -18.38 -19.37
CA GLU A 154 13.64 -18.53 -19.57
C GLU A 154 14.23 -17.35 -20.37
N LYS A 155 13.61 -17.00 -21.51
CA LYS A 155 14.05 -15.89 -22.37
C LYS A 155 13.96 -14.55 -21.65
N ALA A 156 12.89 -14.32 -20.89
CA ALA A 156 12.69 -13.08 -20.16
C ALA A 156 13.79 -12.87 -19.10
N VAL A 157 14.06 -13.92 -18.30
CA VAL A 157 15.08 -13.87 -17.25
C VAL A 157 16.48 -13.74 -17.87
N LYS A 158 16.82 -14.54 -18.90
CA LYS A 158 18.11 -14.42 -19.60
C LYS A 158 18.35 -13.01 -20.14
N LYS A 159 17.34 -12.39 -20.76
CA LYS A 159 17.45 -11.02 -21.26
C LYS A 159 17.69 -9.99 -20.14
N ALA A 160 17.06 -10.15 -18.98
CA ALA A 160 17.32 -9.29 -17.83
C ALA A 160 18.76 -9.47 -17.29
N ARG A 161 19.25 -10.71 -17.22
CA ARG A 161 20.61 -11.03 -16.75
C ARG A 161 21.69 -10.55 -17.74
N GLU A 162 21.44 -10.62 -19.04
CA GLU A 162 22.31 -10.07 -20.10
C GLU A 162 22.41 -8.54 -20.00
N TYR A 163 21.31 -7.87 -19.66
CA TYR A 163 21.29 -6.41 -19.52
C TYR A 163 22.10 -5.93 -18.30
N ASP A 164 21.89 -6.54 -17.13
CA ASP A 164 22.63 -6.21 -15.91
C ASP A 164 22.59 -7.37 -14.90
N SER A 165 23.64 -8.17 -14.88
CA SER A 165 23.78 -9.32 -13.98
C SER A 165 24.02 -8.94 -12.51
N SER A 166 24.29 -7.67 -12.20
CA SER A 166 24.41 -7.19 -10.82
C SER A 166 23.05 -6.98 -10.15
N ARG A 167 21.96 -6.90 -10.94
CA ARG A 167 20.59 -6.73 -10.44
C ARG A 167 19.91 -8.06 -10.23
N ILE A 168 19.05 -8.11 -9.23
CA ILE A 168 18.15 -9.24 -9.01
C ILE A 168 17.12 -9.28 -10.14
N ALA A 169 17.01 -10.42 -10.82
CA ALA A 169 15.89 -10.68 -11.72
C ALA A 169 14.69 -11.18 -10.89
N VAL A 170 13.62 -10.40 -10.88
CA VAL A 170 12.33 -10.77 -10.27
C VAL A 170 11.40 -11.14 -11.40
N VAL A 171 10.90 -12.38 -11.41
CA VAL A 171 10.00 -12.85 -12.48
C VAL A 171 8.67 -13.31 -11.93
N GLN A 172 7.61 -12.88 -12.58
CA GLN A 172 6.25 -13.27 -12.26
C GLN A 172 5.92 -14.62 -12.90
N LEU A 173 5.52 -15.59 -12.07
CA LEU A 173 5.07 -16.91 -12.47
C LEU A 173 3.53 -16.96 -12.36
N ARG A 174 2.86 -17.45 -13.39
CA ARG A 174 1.39 -17.53 -13.44
C ARG A 174 0.85 -18.87 -13.94
N GLY A 175 1.69 -19.74 -14.46
CA GLY A 175 1.25 -21.00 -15.07
C GLY A 175 0.39 -20.78 -16.33
N GLU A 176 0.58 -19.65 -17.02
CA GLU A 176 -0.29 -19.24 -18.15
C GLU A 176 0.35 -19.49 -19.51
N ILE A 177 1.69 -19.46 -19.59
CA ILE A 177 2.41 -19.76 -20.83
C ILE A 177 2.79 -21.23 -20.84
N ASP A 178 3.39 -21.69 -19.75
CA ASP A 178 3.74 -23.08 -19.47
C ASP A 178 3.18 -23.47 -18.08
N PRO A 179 3.06 -24.76 -17.75
CA PRO A 179 2.70 -25.19 -16.39
C PRO A 179 3.59 -24.53 -15.31
N ILE A 180 3.02 -24.25 -14.13
CA ILE A 180 3.72 -23.49 -13.07
C ILE A 180 5.09 -24.11 -12.68
N ILE A 181 5.16 -25.44 -12.67
CA ILE A 181 6.39 -26.18 -12.39
C ILE A 181 7.45 -25.91 -13.47
N GLU A 182 7.05 -25.88 -14.75
CA GLU A 182 7.94 -25.61 -15.88
C GLU A 182 8.38 -24.14 -15.89
N GLU A 183 7.48 -23.19 -15.65
CA GLU A 183 7.84 -21.78 -15.47
C GLU A 183 8.85 -21.59 -14.33
N THR A 184 8.69 -22.35 -13.23
CA THR A 184 9.62 -22.32 -12.08
C THR A 184 11.01 -22.84 -12.46
N VAL A 185 11.08 -24.00 -13.12
CA VAL A 185 12.34 -24.59 -13.61
C VAL A 185 13.06 -23.59 -14.53
N GLN A 186 12.34 -23.04 -15.51
CA GLN A 186 12.88 -22.03 -16.43
C GLN A 186 13.44 -20.80 -15.69
N ALA A 187 12.74 -20.31 -14.66
CA ALA A 187 13.17 -19.15 -13.89
C ALA A 187 14.47 -19.43 -13.11
N VAL A 188 14.52 -20.55 -12.40
CA VAL A 188 15.67 -20.94 -11.57
C VAL A 188 16.90 -21.16 -12.46
N GLU A 189 16.78 -21.94 -13.52
CA GLU A 189 17.89 -22.23 -14.44
C GLU A 189 18.39 -21.00 -15.21
N ALA A 190 17.51 -20.04 -15.48
CA ALA A 190 17.88 -18.77 -16.10
C ALA A 190 18.50 -17.76 -15.11
N GLY A 191 18.53 -18.05 -13.81
CA GLY A 191 19.15 -17.22 -12.78
C GLY A 191 18.24 -16.11 -12.22
N ALA A 192 16.95 -16.39 -12.06
CA ALA A 192 16.05 -15.53 -11.29
C ALA A 192 16.45 -15.54 -9.80
N GLY A 193 16.38 -14.37 -9.15
CA GLY A 193 16.66 -14.24 -7.71
C GLY A 193 15.41 -14.10 -6.85
N ILE A 194 14.27 -13.74 -7.45
CA ILE A 194 12.97 -13.77 -6.78
C ILE A 194 11.92 -14.36 -7.73
N LEU A 195 11.21 -15.38 -7.25
CA LEU A 195 10.11 -16.03 -7.93
C LEU A 195 8.79 -15.47 -7.38
N MET A 196 8.08 -14.67 -8.18
CA MET A 196 6.84 -14.03 -7.78
C MET A 196 5.65 -14.85 -8.28
N VAL A 197 5.11 -15.70 -7.41
CA VAL A 197 3.93 -16.53 -7.67
C VAL A 197 2.67 -15.66 -7.59
N ASP A 198 2.17 -15.18 -8.75
CA ASP A 198 1.00 -14.30 -8.84
C ASP A 198 -0.21 -15.03 -9.44
N THR A 199 -0.58 -16.13 -8.79
CA THR A 199 -1.72 -16.98 -9.16
C THR A 199 -2.88 -16.88 -8.16
N GLY A 200 -2.59 -16.49 -6.91
CA GLY A 200 -3.56 -16.58 -5.80
C GLY A 200 -3.88 -18.00 -5.36
N SER A 201 -3.10 -18.99 -5.81
CA SER A 201 -3.24 -20.40 -5.44
C SER A 201 -2.10 -20.84 -4.51
N MET A 202 -2.46 -21.34 -3.34
CA MET A 202 -1.49 -21.91 -2.40
C MET A 202 -0.87 -23.21 -2.91
N ASP A 203 -1.59 -23.97 -3.75
CA ASP A 203 -1.08 -25.20 -4.36
C ASP A 203 0.04 -24.87 -5.37
N ASP A 204 -0.08 -23.74 -6.09
CA ASP A 204 0.97 -23.26 -6.98
C ASP A 204 2.19 -22.79 -6.18
N LEU A 205 1.98 -22.03 -5.09
CA LEU A 205 3.05 -21.62 -4.18
C LEU A 205 3.82 -22.85 -3.66
N LYS A 206 3.09 -23.85 -3.16
CA LYS A 206 3.68 -25.10 -2.69
C LYS A 206 4.47 -25.80 -3.79
N SER A 207 3.92 -25.88 -4.99
CA SER A 207 4.57 -26.51 -6.14
C SER A 207 5.89 -25.81 -6.50
N VAL A 208 5.89 -24.47 -6.50
CA VAL A 208 7.08 -23.64 -6.77
C VAL A 208 8.16 -23.90 -5.70
N VAL A 209 7.78 -23.91 -4.42
CA VAL A 209 8.71 -24.16 -3.31
C VAL A 209 9.26 -25.58 -3.34
N ASP A 210 8.44 -26.59 -3.67
CA ASP A 210 8.86 -27.98 -3.76
C ASP A 210 9.80 -28.23 -4.96
N VAL A 211 9.66 -27.48 -6.05
CA VAL A 211 10.63 -27.47 -7.15
C VAL A 211 11.93 -26.82 -6.70
N LEU A 212 11.87 -25.65 -6.06
CA LEU A 212 13.04 -24.89 -5.64
C LEU A 212 13.96 -25.69 -4.69
N LYS A 213 13.38 -26.45 -3.75
CA LYS A 213 14.12 -27.35 -2.82
C LYS A 213 14.98 -28.42 -3.49
N LYS A 214 14.80 -28.69 -4.80
CA LYS A 214 15.58 -29.68 -5.54
C LYS A 214 16.87 -29.10 -6.14
N TYR A 215 17.06 -27.79 -6.11
CA TYR A 215 18.21 -27.11 -6.69
C TYR A 215 19.28 -26.82 -5.63
N GLU A 216 20.55 -27.01 -6.01
CA GLU A 216 21.69 -26.52 -5.22
C GLU A 216 21.68 -24.97 -5.25
N ASN A 217 21.88 -24.32 -4.10
CA ASN A 217 21.78 -22.86 -3.90
C ASN A 217 20.35 -22.28 -3.91
N SER A 218 19.34 -23.13 -3.65
CA SER A 218 17.94 -22.70 -3.49
C SER A 218 17.74 -21.58 -2.46
N GLU A 219 18.62 -21.50 -1.46
CA GLU A 219 18.64 -20.51 -0.39
C GLU A 219 18.93 -19.07 -0.84
N ASP A 220 19.50 -18.88 -2.03
CA ASP A 220 19.76 -17.56 -2.61
C ASP A 220 18.55 -16.99 -3.38
N ILE A 221 17.53 -17.81 -3.61
CA ILE A 221 16.32 -17.45 -4.35
C ILE A 221 15.16 -17.27 -3.38
N LYS A 222 14.57 -16.07 -3.36
CA LYS A 222 13.35 -15.83 -2.58
C LYS A 222 12.08 -16.20 -3.35
N VAL A 223 11.06 -16.65 -2.63
CA VAL A 223 9.71 -16.87 -3.15
C VAL A 223 8.79 -15.78 -2.61
N ALA A 224 8.15 -15.06 -3.53
CA ALA A 224 7.12 -14.08 -3.23
C ALA A 224 5.74 -14.60 -3.65
N TYR A 225 4.72 -14.34 -2.85
CA TYR A 225 3.34 -14.76 -3.11
C TYR A 225 2.41 -13.56 -3.29
N SER A 226 1.53 -13.65 -4.29
CA SER A 226 0.55 -12.62 -4.65
C SER A 226 -0.67 -13.24 -5.34
N GLY A 227 -1.71 -12.40 -5.51
CA GLY A 227 -2.95 -12.74 -6.21
C GLY A 227 -4.13 -12.80 -5.26
N GLY A 228 -4.75 -11.64 -4.99
CA GLY A 228 -5.97 -11.59 -4.17
C GLY A 228 -5.76 -11.87 -2.68
N ILE A 229 -4.55 -11.64 -2.16
CA ILE A 229 -4.16 -11.92 -0.78
C ILE A 229 -5.06 -11.22 0.24
N THR A 230 -5.47 -11.96 1.27
CA THR A 230 -6.18 -11.51 2.45
C THR A 230 -5.34 -11.66 3.72
N LEU A 231 -5.78 -11.07 4.83
CA LEU A 231 -5.13 -11.26 6.14
C LEU A 231 -5.11 -12.73 6.60
N GLY A 232 -6.07 -13.55 6.15
CA GLY A 232 -6.13 -14.97 6.48
C GLY A 232 -5.01 -15.78 5.82
N ASP A 233 -4.50 -15.32 4.69
CA ASP A 233 -3.57 -16.07 3.85
C ASP A 233 -2.12 -15.98 4.34
N ILE A 234 -1.78 -14.97 5.14
CA ILE A 234 -0.39 -14.67 5.53
C ILE A 234 0.29 -15.87 6.20
N LYS A 235 -0.35 -16.47 7.21
CA LYS A 235 0.22 -17.62 7.92
C LYS A 235 0.28 -18.88 7.06
N ALA A 236 -0.65 -19.04 6.11
CA ALA A 236 -0.62 -20.16 5.17
C ALA A 236 0.52 -20.00 4.14
N ALA A 237 0.70 -18.79 3.60
CA ALA A 237 1.80 -18.49 2.68
C ALA A 237 3.17 -18.72 3.33
N GLU A 238 3.34 -18.26 4.57
CA GLU A 238 4.53 -18.50 5.39
C GLU A 238 4.77 -20.01 5.60
N ASN A 239 3.76 -20.77 6.01
CA ASN A 239 3.86 -22.21 6.22
C ASN A 239 4.22 -22.98 4.93
N PHE A 240 3.82 -22.46 3.76
CA PHE A 240 4.18 -23.04 2.47
C PHE A 240 5.55 -22.59 1.96
N GLY A 241 6.23 -21.68 2.66
CA GLY A 241 7.60 -21.26 2.37
C GLY A 241 7.72 -20.00 1.52
N ALA A 242 6.72 -19.12 1.53
CA ALA A 242 6.89 -17.77 0.99
C ALA A 242 7.79 -16.92 1.92
N ASP A 243 8.77 -16.23 1.34
CA ASP A 243 9.59 -15.23 2.02
C ASP A 243 8.92 -13.86 2.05
N ILE A 244 8.10 -13.58 1.02
CA ILE A 244 7.49 -12.27 0.79
C ILE A 244 6.01 -12.46 0.41
N VAL A 245 5.16 -11.56 0.89
CA VAL A 245 3.78 -11.42 0.40
C VAL A 245 3.60 -10.01 -0.17
N ASP A 246 3.25 -9.92 -1.47
CA ASP A 246 2.88 -8.65 -2.10
C ASP A 246 1.36 -8.49 -2.08
N VAL A 247 0.90 -7.61 -1.19
CA VAL A 247 -0.52 -7.36 -0.98
C VAL A 247 -0.94 -6.17 -1.81
N GLY A 248 -1.82 -6.40 -2.78
CA GLY A 248 -2.33 -5.36 -3.65
C GLY A 248 -3.59 -4.68 -3.11
N ARG A 249 -4.72 -5.06 -3.72
CA ARG A 249 -6.02 -4.41 -3.56
C ARG A 249 -6.50 -4.31 -2.11
N ALA A 250 -6.25 -5.34 -1.30
CA ALA A 250 -6.67 -5.37 0.10
C ALA A 250 -6.12 -4.19 0.94
N ILE A 251 -5.01 -3.57 0.51
CA ILE A 251 -4.43 -2.39 1.16
C ILE A 251 -4.89 -1.10 0.47
N ILE A 252 -4.71 -0.99 -0.85
CA ILE A 252 -4.97 0.29 -1.56
C ILE A 252 -6.47 0.63 -1.66
N ASP A 253 -7.34 -0.38 -1.65
CA ASP A 253 -8.80 -0.21 -1.67
C ASP A 253 -9.41 -0.29 -0.27
N ALA A 254 -8.60 -0.28 0.79
CA ALA A 254 -9.09 -0.32 2.16
C ALA A 254 -10.18 0.76 2.40
N PRO A 255 -11.23 0.43 3.18
CA PRO A 255 -12.25 1.39 3.59
C PRO A 255 -11.62 2.61 4.25
N MET A 256 -12.29 3.75 4.14
CA MET A 256 -11.87 4.95 4.87
C MET A 256 -11.96 4.69 6.38
N LEU A 257 -10.95 5.16 7.11
CA LEU A 257 -11.03 5.25 8.56
C LEU A 257 -12.00 6.36 8.93
N ASP A 258 -12.86 6.11 9.92
CA ASP A 258 -13.94 7.04 10.28
C ASP A 258 -13.46 8.21 11.16
N PHE A 259 -13.87 9.42 10.79
CA PHE A 259 -13.55 10.68 11.45
C PHE A 259 -14.76 11.61 11.44
N SER A 260 -14.92 12.42 12.49
CA SER A 260 -15.82 13.59 12.46
C SER A 260 -15.03 14.88 12.41
N LEU A 261 -15.63 15.92 11.84
CA LEU A 261 -15.22 17.30 12.04
C LEU A 261 -16.29 17.99 12.88
N ASP A 262 -15.92 18.53 14.02
CA ASP A 262 -16.85 19.21 14.93
C ASP A 262 -16.36 20.62 15.25
N VAL A 263 -17.27 21.60 15.21
CA VAL A 263 -16.99 22.96 15.71
C VAL A 263 -16.95 22.92 17.23
N VAL A 264 -15.87 23.43 17.82
CA VAL A 264 -15.64 23.43 19.26
C VAL A 264 -15.63 24.86 19.81
N ARG A 265 -16.14 25.01 21.04
CA ARG A 265 -16.22 26.30 21.75
C ARG A 265 -14.85 26.74 22.28
#